data_AF-A0A7M1VNW2-F1
#
_entry.id   AF-A0A7M1VNW2-F1
#
_cell.length_a   1.000
_cell.length_b   1.000
_cell.length_c   1.000
_cell.angle_alpha   90.00
_cell.angle_beta   90.00
_cell.angle_gamma   90.00
#
_symmetry.space_group_name_H-M   'P 1'
#
loop_
_entity.id
_entity.type
_entity.pdbx_description
1 polymer ?
#
loop_
_entity_poly.entity_id
_entity_poly.type
_entity_poly.pdbx_seq_one_letter_code
_entity_poly.pdbx_strand_id
1 'polypeptide(L)'
;MIKAIYKVINPSEQLVLFYRLYSWLYNTRITRPLSYLLYMIVRIVYSSDIHPASKIGKGLSIRHHFGIVIGKNAVIGNDVIIYNDVSIGQLNVDDSCMPVIGSNSIIYKGAVIVGNVTLPENTIISANKLVKPS
;
A
#
# COMPACT_ATOMS: atom_id res chain seq x y z
N MET A 1 -2.23 14.43 23.24
CA MET A 1 -3.51 14.99 22.75
C MET A 1 -3.39 15.56 21.34
N ILE A 2 -2.49 16.53 21.08
CA ILE A 2 -2.36 17.22 19.78
C ILE A 2 -2.01 16.29 18.60
N LYS A 3 -1.06 15.37 18.76
CA LYS A 3 -0.67 14.41 17.69
C LYS A 3 -1.81 13.46 17.28
N ALA A 4 -2.69 13.08 18.21
CA ALA A 4 -3.82 12.20 17.92
C ALA A 4 -4.89 12.93 17.09
N ILE A 5 -5.11 14.22 17.35
CA ILE A 5 -6.02 15.07 16.57
C ILE A 5 -5.47 15.26 15.15
N TYR A 6 -4.16 15.52 15.01
CA TYR A 6 -3.51 15.67 13.70
C TYR A 6 -3.66 14.43 12.82
N LYS A 7 -3.57 13.25 13.44
CA LYS A 7 -3.75 11.95 12.78
C LYS A 7 -5.17 11.74 12.25
N VAL A 8 -6.17 12.29 12.93
CA VAL A 8 -7.57 12.25 12.50
C VAL A 8 -7.85 13.29 11.41
N ILE A 9 -7.06 14.36 11.31
CA ILE A 9 -7.25 15.39 10.27
C ILE A 9 -6.48 15.06 8.99
N ASN A 10 -5.33 14.37 9.09
CA ASN A 10 -4.47 14.06 7.95
C ASN A 10 -5.00 12.87 7.12
N PRO A 11 -5.45 13.08 5.87
CA PRO A 11 -6.04 12.02 5.06
C PRO A 11 -5.07 10.87 4.75
N SER A 12 -3.77 11.14 4.66
CA SER A 12 -2.77 10.09 4.47
C SER A 12 -2.67 9.15 5.67
N GLU A 13 -2.76 9.68 6.88
CA GLU A 13 -2.76 8.86 8.08
C GLU A 13 -4.08 8.12 8.28
N GLN A 14 -5.21 8.76 7.93
CA GLN A 14 -6.51 8.11 7.90
C GLN A 14 -6.52 6.92 6.93
N LEU A 15 -5.98 7.07 5.71
CA LEU A 15 -5.87 5.98 4.75
C LEU A 15 -5.12 4.77 5.33
N VAL A 16 -3.96 5.00 5.95
CA VAL A 16 -3.20 3.92 6.60
C VAL A 16 -4.02 3.29 7.74
N LEU A 17 -4.69 4.09 8.56
CA LEU A 17 -5.52 3.60 9.66
C LEU A 17 -6.66 2.70 9.17
N PHE A 18 -7.43 3.17 8.18
CA PHE A 18 -8.51 2.40 7.59
C PHE A 18 -8.01 1.14 6.91
N TYR A 19 -6.86 1.20 6.23
CA TYR A 19 -6.18 0.01 5.70
C TYR A 19 -5.92 -1.03 6.79
N ARG A 20 -5.34 -0.62 7.93
CA ARG A 20 -5.12 -1.56 9.06
C ARG A 20 -6.43 -2.16 9.55
N LEU A 21 -7.50 -1.37 9.64
CA LEU A 21 -8.80 -1.85 10.09
C LEU A 21 -9.40 -2.88 9.13
N TYR A 22 -9.53 -2.56 7.85
CA TYR A 22 -10.14 -3.51 6.91
C TYR A 22 -9.23 -4.69 6.60
N SER A 23 -7.90 -4.55 6.65
CA SER A 23 -6.97 -5.66 6.52
C SER A 23 -7.06 -6.62 7.71
N TRP A 24 -7.21 -6.09 8.93
CA TRP A 24 -7.48 -6.91 10.10
C TRP A 24 -8.81 -7.68 9.98
N LEU A 25 -9.88 -7.02 9.55
CA LEU A 25 -11.19 -7.65 9.29
C LEU A 25 -11.13 -8.70 8.18
N TYR A 26 -10.13 -8.68 7.28
CA TYR A 26 -10.02 -9.64 6.18
C TYR A 26 -9.63 -11.05 6.65
N ASN A 27 -9.05 -11.18 7.84
CA ASN A 27 -8.44 -12.42 8.35
C ASN A 27 -9.45 -13.50 8.75
N THR A 28 -10.71 -13.16 9.00
CA THR A 28 -11.76 -14.14 9.33
C THR A 28 -12.82 -14.23 8.24
N ARG A 29 -13.45 -15.40 8.07
CA ARG A 29 -14.52 -15.58 7.08
C ARG A 29 -15.74 -14.72 7.39
N ILE A 30 -16.05 -14.52 8.67
CA ILE A 30 -17.24 -13.81 9.13
C ILE A 30 -17.12 -12.30 8.86
N THR A 31 -15.94 -11.73 9.10
CA THR A 31 -15.70 -10.28 8.94
C THR A 31 -15.28 -9.88 7.52
N ARG A 32 -14.99 -10.84 6.64
CA ARG A 32 -14.50 -10.57 5.28
C ARG A 32 -15.45 -9.73 4.41
N PRO A 33 -16.79 -9.93 4.40
CA PRO A 33 -17.68 -9.04 3.65
C PRO A 33 -17.60 -7.58 4.10
N LEU A 34 -17.51 -7.36 5.42
CA LEU A 34 -17.35 -6.02 6.00
C LEU A 34 -15.98 -5.40 5.63
N SER A 35 -14.92 -6.21 5.60
CA SER A 35 -13.61 -5.79 5.09
C SER A 35 -13.69 -5.25 3.66
N TYR A 36 -14.36 -5.97 2.75
CA TYR A 36 -14.54 -5.53 1.36
C TYR A 36 -15.39 -4.26 1.25
N LEU A 37 -16.47 -4.14 2.03
CA LEU A 37 -17.29 -2.92 2.04
C LEU A 37 -16.47 -1.70 2.46
N LEU A 38 -15.71 -1.80 3.56
CA LEU A 38 -14.84 -0.72 4.03
C LEU A 38 -13.74 -0.39 3.03
N TYR A 39 -13.13 -1.42 2.42
CA TYR A 39 -12.15 -1.26 1.36
C TYR A 39 -12.73 -0.48 0.17
N MET A 40 -13.95 -0.80 -0.29
CA MET A 40 -14.62 -0.06 -1.38
C MET A 40 -14.86 1.41 -1.02
N ILE A 41 -15.31 1.70 0.21
CA ILE A 41 -15.51 3.07 0.68
C ILE A 41 -14.18 3.83 0.69
N VAL A 42 -13.12 3.23 1.23
CA VAL A 42 -11.79 3.85 1.30
C VAL A 42 -11.25 4.12 -0.10
N ARG A 43 -11.44 3.21 -1.06
CA ARG A 43 -11.02 3.41 -2.45
C ARG A 43 -11.63 4.66 -3.07
N ILE A 44 -12.92 4.87 -2.84
CA ILE A 44 -13.66 6.01 -3.39
C ILE A 44 -13.23 7.30 -2.68
N VAL A 45 -13.22 7.31 -1.34
CA VAL A 45 -12.96 8.52 -0.55
C VAL A 45 -11.52 9.02 -0.68
N TYR A 46 -10.54 8.11 -0.66
CA TYR A 46 -9.12 8.49 -0.68
C TYR A 46 -8.47 8.40 -2.06
N SER A 47 -9.21 7.93 -3.08
CA SER A 47 -8.71 7.71 -4.45
C SER A 47 -7.45 6.83 -4.47
N SER A 48 -7.43 5.79 -3.62
CA SER A 48 -6.32 4.87 -3.48
C SER A 48 -6.78 3.45 -3.22
N ASP A 49 -6.16 2.50 -3.89
CA ASP A 49 -6.49 1.09 -3.87
C ASP A 49 -5.39 0.30 -3.17
N ILE A 50 -5.59 -0.03 -1.90
CA ILE A 50 -4.69 -0.90 -1.14
C ILE A 50 -5.46 -2.17 -0.80
N HIS A 51 -5.14 -3.27 -1.47
CA HIS A 51 -5.91 -4.50 -1.31
C HIS A 51 -5.84 -5.01 0.15
N PRO A 52 -6.95 -5.47 0.76
CA PRO A 52 -7.00 -5.92 2.16
C PRO A 52 -6.02 -7.07 2.49
N ALA A 53 -5.74 -7.93 1.50
CA ALA A 53 -4.82 -9.05 1.61
C ALA A 53 -3.33 -8.72 1.36
N SER A 54 -2.98 -7.45 1.11
CA SER A 54 -1.57 -7.03 1.08
C SER A 54 -0.96 -7.15 2.48
N LYS A 55 0.33 -7.45 2.56
CA LYS A 55 1.07 -7.64 3.81
C LYS A 55 2.02 -6.47 4.02
N ILE A 56 1.58 -5.47 4.79
CA ILE A 56 2.38 -4.27 5.02
C ILE A 56 2.90 -4.22 6.46
N GLY A 57 4.20 -4.01 6.64
CA GLY A 57 4.87 -3.88 7.93
C GLY A 57 4.46 -2.63 8.71
N LYS A 58 4.98 -2.44 9.92
CA LYS A 58 4.73 -1.26 10.75
C LYS A 58 5.42 -0.02 10.16
N GLY A 59 5.04 1.17 10.62
CA GLY A 59 5.74 2.40 10.21
C GLY A 59 5.50 2.86 8.76
N LEU A 60 4.56 2.25 8.03
CA LEU A 60 4.16 2.72 6.70
C LEU A 60 3.79 4.21 6.76
N SER A 61 4.48 5.03 5.98
CA SER A 61 4.23 6.46 5.84
C SER A 61 3.78 6.77 4.42
N ILE A 62 2.55 7.29 4.29
CA ILE A 62 2.03 7.81 3.02
C ILE A 62 2.20 9.33 3.06
N ARG A 63 2.94 9.90 2.10
CA ARG A 63 3.17 11.35 2.04
C ARG A 63 1.97 12.08 1.43
N HIS A 64 1.53 11.59 0.27
CA HIS A 64 0.36 12.09 -0.44
C HIS A 64 -0.48 10.88 -0.84
N HIS A 65 -1.72 10.83 -0.38
CA HIS A 65 -2.53 9.61 -0.42
C HIS A 65 -3.24 9.34 -1.74
N PHE A 66 -3.11 10.18 -2.76
CA PHE A 66 -3.84 10.04 -4.01
C PHE A 66 -3.14 9.06 -4.96
N GLY A 67 -3.92 8.24 -5.67
CA GLY A 67 -3.45 7.42 -6.79
C GLY A 67 -2.57 6.22 -6.41
N ILE A 68 -2.52 5.84 -5.14
CA ILE A 68 -1.72 4.69 -4.70
C ILE A 68 -2.46 3.41 -5.07
N VAL A 69 -1.76 2.46 -5.69
CA VAL A 69 -2.27 1.13 -6.02
C VAL A 69 -1.33 0.08 -5.43
N ILE A 70 -1.84 -0.79 -4.55
CA ILE A 70 -1.10 -1.90 -3.94
C ILE A 70 -1.94 -3.17 -4.07
N GLY A 71 -1.44 -4.09 -4.90
CA GLY A 71 -2.13 -5.33 -5.26
C GLY A 71 -2.30 -6.33 -4.12
N LYS A 72 -3.22 -7.28 -4.35
CA LYS A 72 -3.46 -8.44 -3.48
C LYS A 72 -2.18 -9.24 -3.25
N ASN A 73 -1.81 -9.51 -2.00
CA ASN A 73 -0.61 -10.28 -1.61
C ASN A 73 0.74 -9.57 -1.83
N ALA A 74 0.79 -8.31 -2.27
CA ALA A 74 2.03 -7.53 -2.23
C ALA A 74 2.59 -7.48 -0.80
N VAL A 75 3.92 -7.53 -0.67
CA VAL A 75 4.61 -7.51 0.62
C VAL A 75 5.41 -6.22 0.73
N ILE A 76 5.19 -5.46 1.79
CA ILE A 76 5.90 -4.21 2.08
C ILE A 76 6.47 -4.32 3.49
N GLY A 77 7.76 -4.07 3.64
CA GLY A 77 8.49 -4.13 4.91
C GLY A 77 8.10 -3.04 5.91
N ASN A 78 8.90 -2.90 6.96
CA ASN A 78 8.69 -1.86 7.97
C ASN A 78 9.24 -0.51 7.51
N ASP A 79 8.66 0.58 8.01
CA ASP A 79 9.18 1.94 7.88
C ASP A 79 9.37 2.39 6.41
N VAL A 80 8.50 1.88 5.52
CA VAL A 80 8.48 2.24 4.11
C VAL A 80 7.72 3.56 3.91
N ILE A 81 8.28 4.44 3.08
CA ILE A 81 7.68 5.71 2.70
C ILE A 81 7.17 5.62 1.26
N ILE A 82 5.89 5.91 1.03
CA ILE A 82 5.23 5.89 -0.28
C ILE A 82 4.67 7.28 -0.60
N TYR A 83 4.99 7.78 -1.80
CA TYR A 83 4.42 9.01 -2.36
C TYR A 83 3.20 8.69 -3.24
N ASN A 84 2.48 9.73 -3.68
CA ASN A 84 1.29 9.57 -4.53
C ASN A 84 1.60 8.88 -5.87
N ASP A 85 0.55 8.35 -6.49
CA ASP A 85 0.59 7.72 -7.82
C ASP A 85 1.53 6.51 -7.93
N VAL A 86 1.96 5.92 -6.81
CA VAL A 86 2.76 4.70 -6.79
C VAL A 86 1.89 3.48 -7.08
N SER A 87 2.33 2.61 -7.99
CA SER A 87 1.64 1.37 -8.32
C SER A 87 2.53 0.16 -8.05
N ILE A 88 2.04 -0.78 -7.25
CA ILE A 88 2.68 -2.06 -6.90
C ILE A 88 1.73 -3.18 -7.29
N GLY A 89 2.03 -3.91 -8.36
CA GLY A 89 1.07 -4.83 -8.97
C GLY A 89 1.66 -6.03 -9.68
N GLN A 90 0.80 -6.81 -10.32
CA GLN A 90 1.19 -7.92 -11.20
C GLN A 90 1.70 -7.38 -12.53
N LEU A 91 2.54 -8.15 -13.21
CA LEU A 91 2.98 -7.84 -14.56
C LEU A 91 1.93 -8.28 -15.60
N ASN A 92 1.33 -9.46 -15.41
CA ASN A 92 0.30 -10.03 -16.27
C ASN A 92 -0.93 -10.42 -15.46
N VAL A 93 -2.09 -10.53 -16.11
CA VAL A 93 -3.37 -10.85 -15.45
C VAL A 93 -3.35 -12.22 -14.76
N ASP A 94 -2.68 -13.19 -15.38
CA ASP A 94 -2.58 -14.57 -14.86
C ASP A 94 -1.43 -14.75 -13.86
N ASP A 95 -0.64 -13.70 -13.64
CA ASP A 95 0.54 -13.78 -12.79
C ASP A 95 0.14 -13.73 -11.31
N SER A 96 0.54 -14.73 -10.53
CA SER A 96 0.28 -14.72 -9.07
C SER A 96 1.40 -14.01 -8.29
N CYS A 97 2.51 -13.68 -8.96
CA CYS A 97 3.67 -13.05 -8.35
C CYS A 97 3.40 -11.55 -8.10
N MET A 98 3.74 -11.12 -6.89
CA MET A 98 3.63 -9.74 -6.45
C MET A 98 4.97 -9.23 -5.95
N PRO A 99 5.24 -7.92 -6.06
CA PRO A 99 6.47 -7.35 -5.54
C PRO A 99 6.62 -7.50 -4.02
N VAL A 100 7.87 -7.63 -3.60
CA VAL A 100 8.31 -7.58 -2.20
C VAL A 100 9.19 -6.34 -2.02
N ILE A 101 8.80 -5.43 -1.14
CA ILE A 101 9.53 -4.20 -0.84
C ILE A 101 10.22 -4.33 0.52
N GLY A 102 11.55 -4.20 0.55
CA GLY A 102 12.33 -4.23 1.78
C GLY A 102 12.06 -3.04 2.71
N SER A 103 12.36 -3.23 4.00
CA SER A 103 12.18 -2.22 5.05
C SER A 103 13.01 -0.95 4.78
N ASN A 104 12.62 0.18 5.38
CA ASN A 104 13.29 1.48 5.26
C ASN A 104 13.39 2.02 3.81
N SER A 105 12.60 1.47 2.89
CA SER A 105 12.60 1.89 1.49
C SER A 105 11.76 3.14 1.27
N ILE A 106 12.13 3.92 0.25
CA ILE A 106 11.41 5.12 -0.17
C ILE A 106 10.99 4.96 -1.64
N ILE A 107 9.70 5.06 -1.90
CA ILE A 107 9.13 4.96 -3.24
C ILE A 107 8.53 6.31 -3.63
N TYR A 108 9.23 7.04 -4.50
CA TYR A 108 8.81 8.36 -4.96
C TYR A 108 7.65 8.31 -5.96
N LYS A 109 7.04 9.49 -6.16
CA LYS A 109 5.82 9.70 -6.93
C LYS A 109 5.82 8.97 -8.27
N GLY A 110 4.72 8.31 -8.61
CA GLY A 110 4.51 7.77 -9.96
C GLY A 110 5.33 6.53 -10.28
N ALA A 111 6.11 5.98 -9.33
CA ALA A 111 6.86 4.77 -9.57
C ALA A 111 5.93 3.57 -9.76
N VAL A 112 6.28 2.69 -10.70
CA VAL A 112 5.53 1.48 -11.04
C VAL A 112 6.43 0.27 -10.79
N ILE A 113 6.02 -0.60 -9.89
CA ILE A 113 6.76 -1.81 -9.50
C ILE A 113 5.85 -3.00 -9.79
N VAL A 114 6.23 -3.84 -10.75
CA VAL A 114 5.35 -4.91 -11.24
C VAL A 114 6.06 -6.25 -11.35
N GLY A 115 5.31 -7.32 -11.11
CA GLY A 115 5.77 -8.70 -11.28
C GLY A 115 6.62 -9.23 -10.12
N ASN A 116 7.35 -10.32 -10.37
CA ASN A 116 8.18 -11.00 -9.36
C ASN A 116 9.48 -10.22 -9.08
N VAL A 117 9.36 -9.09 -8.38
CA VAL A 117 10.48 -8.22 -8.00
C VAL A 117 10.63 -8.22 -6.48
N THR A 118 11.85 -8.45 -6.01
CA THR A 118 12.21 -8.25 -4.60
C THR A 118 13.19 -7.10 -4.49
N LEU A 119 12.76 -6.00 -3.85
CA LEU A 119 13.62 -4.88 -3.53
C LEU A 119 14.27 -5.11 -2.16
N PRO A 120 15.61 -4.94 -2.03
CA PRO A 120 16.28 -5.04 -0.75
C PRO A 120 15.87 -3.92 0.21
N GLU A 121 16.26 -4.03 1.47
CA GLU A 121 16.07 -2.96 2.45
C GLU A 121 16.85 -1.69 2.05
N ASN A 122 16.38 -0.53 2.52
CA ASN A 122 16.96 0.79 2.23
C ASN A 122 16.96 1.14 0.72
N THR A 123 16.04 0.55 -0.05
CA THR A 123 15.93 0.85 -1.48
C THR A 123 15.26 2.20 -1.70
N ILE A 124 15.82 3.02 -2.59
CA ILE A 124 15.20 4.26 -3.04
C ILE A 124 14.80 4.11 -4.50
N ILE A 125 13.49 4.20 -4.78
CA ILE A 125 12.94 4.20 -6.14
C ILE A 125 12.61 5.63 -6.54
N SER A 126 13.29 6.12 -7.57
CA SER A 126 13.08 7.44 -8.16
C SER A 126 11.66 7.61 -8.72
N ALA A 127 11.21 8.87 -8.81
CA ALA A 127 9.90 9.20 -9.35
C ALA A 127 9.74 8.69 -10.79
N ASN A 128 8.53 8.23 -11.14
CA ASN A 128 8.17 7.69 -12.46
C ASN A 128 9.02 6.51 -12.96
N LYS A 129 9.80 5.86 -12.08
CA LYS A 129 10.62 4.72 -12.48
C LYS A 129 9.76 3.46 -12.61
N LEU A 130 9.90 2.77 -13.74
CA LEU A 130 9.39 1.42 -13.93
C LEU A 130 10.41 0.41 -13.39
N VAL A 131 9.95 -0.49 -12.53
CA VAL A 131 10.71 -1.64 -12.04
C VAL A 131 9.93 -2.91 -12.39
N LYS A 132 10.56 -3.78 -13.17
CA LYS A 132 10.01 -5.07 -13.59
C LYS A 132 11.13 -6.13 -13.59
N PRO A 133 10.81 -7.43 -13.59
CA PRO A 133 11.80 -8.47 -13.81
C PRO A 133 12.51 -8.28 -15.16
N SER A 134 13.78 -8.68 -15.20
CA SER A 134 14.57 -8.75 -16.43
C SER A 134 13.97 -9.73 -17.42
#